data_AF-A0A1J6KYF6-F1
#
_entry.id   AF-A0A1J6KYF6-F1
#
_cell.length_a   1.000
_cell.length_b   1.000
_cell.length_c   1.000
_cell.angle_alpha   90.00
_cell.angle_beta   90.00
_cell.angle_gamma   90.00
#
_symmetry.space_group_name_H-M   'P 1'
#
loop_
_entity.id
_entity.type
_entity.pdbx_description
1 polymer ?
#
loop_
_entity_poly.entity_id
_entity_poly.type
_entity_poly.pdbx_seq_one_letter_code
_entity_poly.pdbx_strand_id
1 'polypeptide(L)'
;MFQKWVDKSDWEWLIKEHFFTEKFKIRKKNNKLVEPETNEKYDKIKELVQSESSLTNIEVVERCFRPQRKSHVVGFGGGIIAKELKGGNSSKAALLEKLNATVKENESLKGRLEGLKSKYDELGSKYAQLAKIVFDQPSSPSSSDQ
;
A
#
# COMPACT_ATOMS: atom_id res chain seq x y z
N MET A 1 7.91 10.38 -34.92
CA MET A 1 9.00 9.82 -34.09
C MET A 1 8.42 8.85 -33.08
N PHE A 2 8.76 7.57 -33.26
CA PHE A 2 8.71 6.40 -32.36
C PHE A 2 7.51 6.20 -31.42
N GLN A 3 6.57 5.37 -31.90
CA GLN A 3 5.66 4.60 -31.07
C GLN A 3 6.52 3.70 -30.15
N LYS A 4 6.71 4.10 -28.89
CA LYS A 4 7.36 3.25 -27.89
C LYS A 4 6.50 2.00 -27.71
N TRP A 5 7.08 0.86 -28.01
CA TRP A 5 6.49 -0.46 -27.87
C TRP A 5 6.18 -0.70 -26.39
N VAL A 6 5.02 -1.28 -26.09
CA VAL A 6 4.75 -1.81 -24.74
C VAL A 6 5.53 -3.13 -24.67
N ASP A 7 6.45 -3.23 -23.71
CA ASP A 7 7.25 -4.44 -23.53
C ASP A 7 6.34 -5.61 -23.12
N LYS A 8 6.73 -6.84 -23.48
CA LYS A 8 5.91 -8.05 -23.21
C LYS A 8 5.55 -8.18 -21.73
N SER A 9 6.50 -7.86 -20.85
CA SER A 9 6.30 -7.89 -19.40
C SER A 9 5.33 -6.82 -18.90
N ASP A 10 5.36 -5.61 -19.48
CA ASP A 10 4.39 -4.55 -19.16
C ASP A 10 2.98 -4.95 -19.59
N TRP A 11 2.86 -5.66 -20.72
CA TRP A 11 1.59 -6.17 -21.22
C TRP A 11 1.03 -7.31 -20.36
N GLU A 12 1.86 -8.27 -19.96
CA GLU A 12 1.48 -9.35 -19.04
C GLU A 12 1.07 -8.79 -17.67
N TRP A 13 1.81 -7.81 -17.16
CA TRP A 13 1.47 -7.11 -15.92
C TRP A 13 0.11 -6.39 -16.03
N LEU A 14 -0.15 -5.70 -17.13
CA LEU A 14 -1.41 -5.03 -17.39
C LEU A 14 -2.58 -6.01 -17.39
N ILE A 15 -2.43 -7.13 -18.08
CA ILE A 15 -3.47 -8.16 -18.11
C ILE A 15 -3.74 -8.70 -16.71
N LYS A 16 -2.69 -8.95 -15.92
CA LYS A 16 -2.81 -9.39 -14.52
C LYS A 16 -3.48 -8.34 -13.63
N GLU A 17 -3.06 -7.08 -13.70
CA GLU A 17 -3.62 -5.99 -12.86
C GLU A 17 -5.08 -5.69 -13.25
N HIS A 18 -5.43 -5.72 -14.53
CA HIS A 18 -6.76 -5.32 -14.99
C HIS A 18 -7.81 -6.43 -14.97
N PHE A 19 -7.44 -7.67 -15.32
CA PHE A 19 -8.41 -8.76 -15.42
C PHE A 19 -8.41 -9.67 -14.18
N PHE A 20 -7.33 -9.71 -13.41
CA PHE A 20 -7.15 -10.69 -12.34
C PHE A 20 -7.00 -10.10 -10.92
N THR A 21 -7.00 -8.78 -10.75
CA THR A 21 -6.76 -8.14 -9.43
C THR A 21 -8.03 -7.68 -8.72
N GLU A 22 -8.06 -7.81 -7.40
CA GLU A 22 -9.21 -7.46 -6.54
C GLU A 22 -9.66 -6.00 -6.64
N LYS A 23 -8.76 -5.08 -7.01
CA LYS A 23 -9.10 -3.66 -7.21
C LYS A 23 -10.18 -3.46 -8.29
N PHE A 24 -10.22 -4.34 -9.30
CA PHE A 24 -11.29 -4.35 -10.31
C PHE A 24 -12.63 -4.78 -9.69
N LYS A 25 -12.62 -5.75 -8.77
CA LYS A 25 -13.81 -6.16 -8.00
C LYS A 25 -14.33 -5.06 -7.07
N ILE A 26 -13.45 -4.18 -6.58
CA ILE A 26 -13.83 -3.06 -5.70
C ILE A 26 -14.45 -1.89 -6.49
N ARG A 27 -13.95 -1.57 -7.70
CA ARG A 27 -14.63 -0.60 -8.60
C ARG A 27 -16.06 -1.02 -8.95
N LYS A 28 -16.31 -2.34 -9.09
CA LYS A 28 -17.64 -2.97 -9.28
C LYS A 28 -18.59 -2.77 -8.08
N LYS A 29 -18.08 -2.56 -6.86
CA LYS A 29 -18.88 -2.38 -5.64
C LYS A 29 -19.34 -0.93 -5.40
N ASN A 30 -18.77 0.04 -6.11
CA ASN A 30 -19.07 1.48 -5.95
C ASN A 30 -20.08 2.04 -6.98
N ASN A 31 -21.02 1.19 -7.41
CA ASN A 31 -22.35 1.58 -7.88
C ASN A 31 -22.43 2.43 -9.18
N LYS A 32 -22.01 1.87 -10.31
CA LYS A 32 -22.64 2.19 -11.62
C LYS A 32 -22.68 0.95 -12.52
N LEU A 33 -23.88 0.67 -13.03
CA LEU A 33 -24.32 -0.46 -13.86
C LEU A 33 -23.22 -1.21 -14.62
N VAL A 34 -23.02 -2.47 -14.23
CA VAL A 34 -22.36 -3.47 -15.06
C VAL A 34 -23.31 -3.81 -16.20
N GLU A 35 -22.92 -3.53 -17.44
CA GLU A 35 -23.54 -4.15 -18.61
C GLU A 35 -23.46 -5.68 -18.42
N PRO A 36 -24.56 -6.44 -18.55
CA PRO A 36 -24.59 -7.89 -18.27
C PRO A 36 -23.52 -8.69 -19.03
N GLU A 37 -23.11 -8.21 -20.22
CA GLU A 37 -22.00 -8.75 -21.00
C GLU A 37 -20.65 -8.75 -20.26
N THR A 38 -20.47 -7.85 -19.29
CA THR A 38 -19.22 -7.70 -18.55
C THR A 38 -19.06 -8.79 -17.47
N ASN A 39 -20.15 -9.22 -16.84
CA ASN A 39 -20.10 -10.33 -15.89
C ASN A 39 -19.90 -11.67 -16.62
N GLU A 40 -20.58 -11.88 -17.74
CA GLU A 40 -20.47 -13.11 -18.53
C GLU A 40 -19.04 -13.37 -19.01
N LYS A 41 -18.36 -12.35 -19.54
CA LYS A 41 -16.97 -12.45 -19.98
C LYS A 41 -16.00 -12.66 -18.80
N TYR A 42 -16.31 -12.17 -17.60
CA TYR A 42 -15.50 -12.42 -16.40
C TYR A 42 -15.62 -13.88 -15.95
N ASP A 43 -16.83 -14.42 -15.96
CA ASP A 43 -17.08 -15.83 -15.63
C ASP A 43 -16.40 -16.75 -16.66
N LYS A 44 -16.42 -16.39 -17.96
CA LYS A 44 -15.65 -17.08 -19.02
C LYS A 44 -14.14 -17.05 -18.78
N ILE A 45 -13.57 -15.92 -18.37
CA ILE A 45 -12.13 -15.85 -18.02
C ILE A 45 -11.82 -16.77 -16.85
N LYS A 46 -12.64 -16.73 -15.80
CA LYS A 46 -12.46 -17.55 -14.60
C LYS A 46 -12.55 -19.04 -14.94
N GLU A 47 -13.52 -19.43 -15.75
CA GLU A 47 -13.68 -20.80 -16.23
C GLU A 47 -12.48 -21.25 -17.06
N LEU A 48 -12.01 -20.44 -18.03
CA LEU A 48 -10.86 -20.78 -18.87
C LEU A 48 -9.56 -20.93 -18.08
N VAL A 49 -9.31 -20.09 -17.08
CA VAL A 49 -8.14 -20.26 -16.19
C VAL A 49 -8.24 -21.57 -15.39
N GLN A 50 -9.44 -22.00 -15.03
CA GLN A 50 -9.66 -23.21 -14.26
C GLN A 50 -9.64 -24.48 -15.11
N SER A 51 -10.18 -24.44 -16.33
CA SER A 51 -10.28 -25.58 -17.24
C SER A 51 -9.01 -25.80 -18.06
N GLU A 52 -8.34 -24.72 -18.49
CA GLU A 52 -7.16 -24.75 -19.35
C GLU A 52 -5.95 -24.08 -18.67
N SER A 53 -5.46 -24.70 -17.59
CA SER A 53 -4.32 -24.20 -16.78
C SER A 53 -3.00 -24.02 -17.55
N SER A 54 -2.89 -24.56 -18.77
CA SER A 54 -1.73 -24.39 -19.66
C SER A 54 -1.76 -23.09 -20.47
N LEU A 55 -2.90 -22.40 -20.55
CA LEU A 55 -3.01 -21.14 -21.27
C LEU A 55 -2.31 -20.03 -20.51
N THR A 56 -1.64 -19.15 -21.25
CA THR A 56 -1.15 -17.89 -20.72
C THR A 56 -2.32 -16.94 -20.45
N ASN A 57 -2.14 -16.01 -19.50
CA ASN A 57 -3.17 -15.00 -19.20
C ASN A 57 -3.58 -14.17 -20.43
N ILE A 58 -2.68 -14.02 -21.41
CA ILE A 58 -2.94 -13.32 -22.68
C ILE A 58 -3.95 -14.12 -23.52
N GLU A 59 -3.70 -15.41 -23.73
CA GLU A 59 -4.56 -16.27 -24.55
C GLU A 59 -5.97 -16.39 -23.96
N VAL A 60 -6.07 -16.46 -22.63
CA VAL A 60 -7.36 -16.46 -21.92
C VAL A 60 -8.16 -15.19 -22.20
N VAL A 61 -7.52 -14.02 -22.13
CA VAL A 61 -8.18 -12.74 -22.40
C VAL A 61 -8.55 -12.58 -23.88
N GLU A 62 -7.67 -13.00 -24.80
CA GLU A 62 -7.92 -12.94 -26.24
C GLU A 62 -9.09 -13.84 -26.67
N ARG A 63 -9.31 -14.99 -26.02
CA ARG A 63 -10.51 -15.81 -26.25
C ARG A 63 -11.81 -15.12 -25.87
N CYS A 64 -11.80 -14.27 -24.84
CA CYS A 64 -13.01 -13.57 -24.36
C CYS A 64 -13.25 -12.22 -25.05
N PHE A 65 -12.18 -11.54 -25.48
CA PHE A 65 -12.24 -10.15 -25.98
C PHE A 65 -11.76 -9.97 -27.42
N ARG A 66 -11.45 -11.07 -28.12
CA ARG A 66 -10.76 -11.11 -29.42
C ARG A 66 -9.27 -10.71 -29.30
N PRO A 67 -8.44 -10.99 -30.33
CA PRO A 67 -7.02 -10.67 -30.30
C PRO A 67 -6.77 -9.20 -29.92
N GLN A 68 -5.97 -8.98 -28.89
CA GLN A 68 -5.70 -7.66 -28.35
C GLN A 68 -4.55 -7.03 -29.12
N ARG A 69 -4.73 -5.80 -29.61
CA ARG A 69 -3.64 -5.09 -30.29
C ARG A 69 -2.68 -4.54 -29.23
N LYS A 70 -1.37 -4.73 -29.40
CA LYS A 70 -0.35 -4.23 -28.45
C LYS A 70 -0.41 -2.72 -28.16
N SER A 71 -1.05 -1.94 -29.03
CA SER A 71 -1.25 -0.49 -28.85
C SER A 71 -2.54 -0.12 -28.10
N HIS A 72 -3.49 -1.04 -27.98
CA HIS A 72 -4.81 -0.81 -27.41
C HIS A 72 -5.38 -2.10 -26.83
N VAL A 73 -5.46 -2.17 -25.50
CA VAL A 73 -6.10 -3.28 -24.80
C VAL A 73 -7.57 -2.92 -24.59
N VAL A 74 -8.46 -3.58 -25.33
CA VAL A 74 -9.90 -3.52 -25.13
C VAL A 74 -10.23 -4.37 -23.91
N GLY A 75 -10.76 -3.72 -22.87
CA GLY A 75 -11.28 -4.36 -21.67
C GLY A 75 -12.72 -3.95 -21.42
N PHE A 76 -13.26 -4.37 -20.28
CA PHE A 76 -14.59 -3.95 -19.85
C PHE A 76 -14.68 -2.42 -19.69
N GLY A 77 -15.62 -1.79 -20.39
CA GLY A 77 -15.90 -0.35 -20.24
C GLY A 77 -15.05 0.62 -21.07
N GLY A 78 -14.44 0.19 -22.19
CA GLY A 78 -13.84 1.12 -23.18
C GLY A 78 -12.34 0.96 -23.45
N GLY A 79 -11.67 -0.01 -22.82
CA GLY A 79 -10.26 -0.29 -23.02
C GLY A 79 -9.32 0.74 -22.40
N ILE A 80 -8.05 0.36 -22.25
CA ILE A 80 -6.97 1.21 -21.70
C ILE A 80 -5.96 1.47 -22.79
N ILE A 81 -5.66 2.74 -23.03
CA ILE A 81 -4.69 3.15 -24.06
C ILE A 81 -3.31 3.21 -23.42
N ALA A 82 -2.25 2.83 -24.13
CA ALA A 82 -0.87 2.87 -23.63
C ALA A 82 -0.42 4.25 -23.09
N LYS A 83 -1.12 5.32 -23.44
CA LYS A 83 -0.92 6.67 -22.90
C LYS A 83 -1.37 6.79 -21.44
N GLU A 84 -2.44 6.08 -21.07
CA GLU A 84 -2.95 5.99 -19.69
C GLU A 84 -2.01 5.15 -18.80
N LEU A 85 -1.28 4.19 -19.38
CA LEU A 85 -0.20 3.47 -18.68
C LEU A 85 0.96 4.40 -18.29
N LYS A 86 1.25 5.42 -19.10
CA LYS A 86 2.27 6.42 -18.79
C LYS A 86 1.79 7.52 -17.85
N GLY A 87 0.48 7.68 -17.68
CA GLY A 87 -0.12 8.77 -16.90
C GLY A 87 -0.30 8.48 -15.41
N GLY A 88 -0.03 7.25 -14.97
CA GLY A 88 -0.36 6.80 -13.61
C GLY A 88 0.80 6.72 -12.62
N ASN A 89 2.02 7.12 -12.99
CA ASN A 89 3.10 7.25 -12.01
C ASN A 89 3.29 8.72 -11.66
N SER A 90 3.10 9.08 -10.40
CA SER A 90 4.01 10.07 -9.82
C SER A 90 5.41 9.57 -10.16
N SER A 91 6.23 10.38 -10.83
CA SER A 91 7.48 9.90 -11.45
C SER A 91 8.28 9.08 -10.44
N LYS A 92 8.97 8.02 -10.88
CA LYS A 92 9.84 7.19 -10.01
C LYS A 92 10.73 8.06 -9.10
N ALA A 93 11.16 9.23 -9.58
CA ALA A 93 11.89 10.23 -8.82
C ALA A 93 11.07 10.85 -7.68
N ALA A 94 9.82 11.27 -7.92
CA ALA A 94 8.94 11.81 -6.88
C ALA A 94 8.59 10.78 -5.79
N LEU A 95 8.47 9.50 -6.14
CA LEU A 95 8.32 8.43 -5.14
C LEU A 95 9.60 8.22 -4.32
N LEU A 96 10.76 8.27 -4.97
CA LEU A 96 12.05 8.15 -4.28
C LEU A 96 12.29 9.32 -3.32
N GLU A 97 11.92 10.54 -3.73
CA GLU A 97 12.00 11.75 -2.91
C GLU A 97 11.09 11.65 -1.68
N LYS A 98 9.84 11.22 -1.87
CA LYS A 98 8.93 10.96 -0.75
C LYS A 98 9.46 9.88 0.19
N LEU A 99 9.99 8.78 -0.35
CA LEU A 99 10.55 7.69 0.45
C LEU A 99 11.72 8.18 1.31
N ASN A 100 12.67 8.91 0.72
CA ASN A 100 13.81 9.47 1.43
C ASN A 100 13.39 10.49 2.50
N ALA A 101 12.39 11.34 2.22
CA ALA A 101 11.84 12.27 3.20
C ALA A 101 11.23 11.53 4.40
N THR A 102 10.44 10.48 4.16
CA THR A 102 9.84 9.66 5.21
C THR A 102 10.88 8.88 6.01
N VAL A 103 11.97 8.40 5.38
CA VAL A 103 13.09 7.76 6.10
C VAL A 103 13.75 8.76 7.06
N LYS A 104 14.06 9.97 6.58
CA LYS A 104 14.68 11.02 7.40
C LYS A 104 13.79 11.46 8.57
N GLU A 105 12.48 11.56 8.35
CA GLU A 105 11.52 11.86 9.40
C GLU A 105 11.51 10.77 10.48
N ASN A 106 11.50 9.49 10.09
CA ASN A 106 11.52 8.38 11.03
C ASN A 106 12.79 8.34 11.90
N GLU A 107 13.96 8.63 11.32
CA GLU A 107 15.22 8.74 12.07
C GLU A 107 15.14 9.86 13.12
N SER A 108 14.61 11.03 12.74
CA SER A 108 14.41 12.16 13.65
C SER A 108 13.44 11.81 14.79
N LEU A 109 12.31 11.16 14.47
CA LEU A 109 11.34 10.70 15.47
C LEU A 109 11.94 9.69 16.45
N LYS A 110 12.76 8.76 15.96
CA LYS A 110 13.48 7.80 16.79
C LYS A 110 14.40 8.50 17.79
N GLY A 111 15.18 9.49 17.35
CA GLY A 111 16.04 10.27 18.23
C GLY A 111 15.24 11.05 19.29
N ARG A 112 14.09 11.63 18.92
CA ARG A 112 13.19 12.29 19.87
C ARG A 112 12.62 11.33 20.92
N LEU A 113 12.26 10.11 20.53
CA LEU A 113 11.76 9.08 21.45
C LEU A 113 12.83 8.65 22.45
N GLU A 114 14.07 8.45 22.00
CA GLU A 114 15.20 8.14 22.86
C GLU A 114 15.46 9.26 23.88
N GLY A 115 15.48 10.51 23.41
CA GLY A 115 15.61 11.67 24.30
C GLY A 115 14.47 11.82 25.31
N LEU A 116 13.24 11.48 24.91
CA LEU A 116 12.10 11.49 25.83
C LEU A 116 12.21 10.36 26.88
N LYS A 117 12.68 9.18 26.46
CA LYS A 117 12.92 8.05 27.36
C LYS A 117 13.93 8.41 28.45
N SER A 118 15.08 8.98 28.07
CA SER A 118 16.09 9.42 29.05
C SER A 118 15.55 10.44 30.06
N LYS A 119 14.71 11.39 29.61
CA LYS A 119 14.06 12.35 30.51
C LYS A 119 13.11 11.68 31.49
N TYR A 120 12.41 10.63 31.06
CA TYR A 120 11.52 9.87 31.93
C TYR A 120 12.30 9.10 33.00
N ASP A 121 13.44 8.50 32.62
CA ASP A 121 14.33 7.80 33.55
C ASP A 121 14.94 8.76 34.59
N GLU A 122 15.35 9.96 34.14
CA GLU A 122 15.86 11.01 35.03
C GLU A 122 14.78 11.50 36.00
N LEU A 123 13.55 11.75 35.50
CA LEU A 123 12.43 12.18 36.31
C LEU A 123 12.04 11.12 37.34
N GLY A 124 12.00 9.84 36.93
CA GLY A 124 11.75 8.72 37.83
C GLY A 124 12.79 8.63 38.96
N SER A 125 14.06 8.83 38.62
CA SER A 125 15.16 8.86 39.59
C SER A 125 15.01 10.01 40.60
N LYS A 126 14.65 11.21 40.12
CA LYS A 126 14.39 12.37 40.98
C LYS A 126 13.20 12.15 41.90
N TYR A 127 12.12 11.55 41.39
CA TYR A 127 10.95 11.23 42.18
C TYR A 127 11.27 10.22 43.29
N ALA A 128 12.03 9.17 42.98
CA ALA A 128 12.48 8.19 43.97
C ALA A 128 13.34 8.84 45.08
N GLN A 129 14.24 9.76 44.71
CA GLN A 129 15.04 10.52 45.69
C GLN A 129 14.18 11.41 46.59
N LEU A 130 13.22 12.15 46.02
CA LEU A 130 12.30 12.99 46.80
C LEU A 130 11.43 12.16 47.73
N ALA A 131 10.88 11.03 47.26
CA ALA A 131 10.10 10.12 48.08
C ALA A 131 10.91 9.66 49.29
N LYS A 132 12.18 9.27 49.09
CA LYS A 132 13.08 8.89 50.18
C LYS A 132 13.24 10.01 51.23
N ILE A 133 13.46 11.24 50.79
CA ILE A 133 13.65 12.39 51.70
C ILE A 133 12.37 12.70 52.51
N VAL A 134 11.21 12.61 51.87
CA VAL A 134 9.92 12.95 52.50
C VAL A 134 9.43 11.86 53.45
N PHE A 135 9.65 10.58 53.10
CA PHE A 135 9.14 9.45 53.87
C PHE A 135 10.12 8.87 54.90
N ASP A 136 11.44 9.09 54.76
CA ASP A 136 12.45 8.63 55.73
C ASP A 136 12.84 9.69 56.78
N GLN A 137 12.08 10.80 56.92
CA GLN A 137 12.34 11.72 58.04
C GLN A 137 12.13 10.98 59.38
N PRO A 138 13.14 10.88 60.25
CA PRO A 138 12.93 10.33 61.58
C PRO A 138 11.99 11.26 62.33
N SER A 139 10.85 10.73 62.78
CA SER A 139 9.98 11.40 63.73
C SER A 139 10.85 11.90 64.89
N SER A 140 10.96 13.22 65.05
CA SER A 140 11.63 13.79 66.22
C SER A 140 11.03 13.15 67.47
N PRO A 141 11.84 12.72 68.46
CA PRO A 141 11.30 12.20 69.70
C PRO A 141 10.47 13.31 70.34
N SER A 142 9.17 13.04 70.51
CA SER A 142 8.27 13.90 71.25
C SER A 142 8.80 14.01 72.68
N SER A 143 9.48 15.11 72.98
CA SER A 143 9.86 15.47 74.35
C SER A 143 8.61 15.91 75.10
N SER A 144 7.86 14.92 75.60
CA SER A 144 6.89 15.13 76.68
C SER A 144 7.38 14.35 77.88
N ASP A 145 8.21 15.02 78.69
CA ASP A 145 8.41 14.71 80.11
C ASP A 145 8.93 16.00 80.78
N GLN A 146 8.00 16.85 81.25
CA GLN A 146 8.01 17.45 82.59
C GLN A 146 6.75 18.30 82.83
#